data_AF-A0A124BR74-F1
#
_entry.id   AF-A0A124BR74-F1
#
_cell.length_a   1.000
_cell.length_b   1.000
_cell.length_c   1.000
_cell.angle_alpha   90.00
_cell.angle_beta   90.00
_cell.angle_gamma   90.00
#
_symmetry.space_group_name_H-M   'P 1'
#
loop_
_entity.id
_entity.type
_entity.pdbx_description
1 polymer ?
#
loop_
_entity_poly.entity_id
_entity_poly.type
_entity_poly.pdbx_seq_one_letter_code
_entity_poly.pdbx_strand_id
1 'polypeptide(L)'
;MVAYLGKLENFKENTIYVNPSSDKNGKVVMLFGEDTFELPLFDEEAIQERLGSISDQFTLDITDLDLTVWAPIVRALVLGKLKTNVIYHAPSEYWDVFPIDRDFGGINTEISTKIEPIQGFTPVFSSDQPQIFVPILGFQGNRALYLYNAIEPRSADIYPIISLRGLKPTHYQDALISNRVFLLKDAIYRRVKHIYVFGYKETVNFLQELAQKFPEHKIRIGLLGPRIQCLGAIVCASRNPDKFELIYDHPKPYAPVLPLKRIKVEVSHAEINEN
;
A
#
# COMPACT_ATOMS: atom_id res chain seq x y z
N MET A 1 14.34 15.55 -18.07
CA MET A 1 13.97 15.82 -16.67
C MET A 1 14.37 14.61 -15.84
N VAL A 2 15.65 14.59 -15.43
CA VAL A 2 16.38 13.49 -14.76
C VAL A 2 16.67 13.97 -13.33
N ALA A 3 15.63 14.35 -12.59
CA ALA A 3 15.83 15.15 -11.37
C ALA A 3 15.95 14.32 -10.09
N TYR A 4 15.75 13.00 -10.13
CA TYR A 4 15.76 12.17 -8.92
C TYR A 4 16.78 11.02 -8.92
N LEU A 5 17.60 10.91 -9.98
CA LEU A 5 18.77 10.03 -10.01
C LEU A 5 20.04 10.72 -9.48
N GLY A 6 19.99 12.05 -9.28
CA GLY A 6 21.16 12.86 -8.95
C GLY A 6 21.61 12.90 -7.49
N LYS A 7 21.10 12.02 -6.61
CA LYS A 7 21.52 11.96 -5.18
C LYS A 7 21.54 10.54 -4.57
N LEU A 8 21.58 9.49 -5.37
CA LEU A 8 21.91 8.15 -4.88
C LEU A 8 23.39 7.90 -5.20
N GLU A 9 24.30 8.51 -4.43
CA GLU A 9 25.76 8.31 -4.57
C GLU A 9 26.22 6.88 -4.23
N ASN A 10 25.30 5.93 -3.99
CA ASN A 10 25.59 4.52 -3.77
C ASN A 10 24.38 3.67 -4.20
N PHE A 11 24.29 3.29 -5.47
CA PHE A 11 23.39 2.19 -5.86
C PHE A 11 23.86 0.95 -5.09
N LYS A 12 23.01 0.45 -4.19
CA LYS A 12 23.32 -0.79 -3.49
C LYS A 12 23.15 -1.96 -4.46
N GLU A 13 24.11 -2.88 -4.46
CA GLU A 13 23.98 -4.15 -5.17
C GLU A 13 22.62 -4.77 -4.86
N ASN A 14 21.97 -5.31 -5.89
CA ASN A 14 20.68 -5.99 -5.82
C ASN A 14 19.45 -5.15 -5.41
N THR A 15 19.53 -3.81 -5.46
CA THR A 15 18.38 -2.93 -5.17
C THR A 15 17.69 -2.46 -6.45
N ILE A 16 16.38 -2.66 -6.53
CA ILE A 16 15.54 -2.20 -7.63
C ILE A 16 15.11 -0.75 -7.37
N TYR A 17 15.43 0.15 -8.30
CA TYR A 17 14.90 1.52 -8.31
C TYR A 17 13.99 1.70 -9.53
N VAL A 18 12.79 2.25 -9.34
CA VAL A 18 11.87 2.52 -10.46
C VAL A 18 11.86 4.01 -10.76
N ASN A 19 12.00 4.37 -12.03
CA ASN A 19 11.89 5.76 -12.46
C ASN A 19 10.42 6.22 -12.33
N PRO A 20 10.08 7.21 -11.47
CA PRO A 20 8.70 7.63 -11.24
C PRO A 20 8.01 8.22 -12.47
N SER A 21 8.76 8.66 -13.48
CA SER A 21 8.24 9.20 -14.74
C SER A 21 8.11 8.16 -15.86
N SER A 22 8.32 6.87 -15.55
CA SER A 22 8.42 5.81 -16.55
C SER A 22 7.14 5.01 -16.78
N ASP A 23 6.10 5.16 -15.95
CA ASP A 23 4.82 4.50 -16.21
C ASP A 23 4.21 5.04 -17.52
N LYS A 24 4.41 4.28 -18.58
CA LYS A 24 3.81 4.48 -19.89
C LYS A 24 3.12 3.19 -20.27
N ASN A 25 1.80 3.18 -20.15
CA ASN A 25 0.95 2.04 -20.54
C ASN A 25 1.25 0.76 -19.75
N GLY A 26 1.47 0.83 -18.44
CA GLY A 26 1.70 -0.37 -17.61
C GLY A 26 3.08 -0.99 -17.78
N LYS A 27 4.06 -0.17 -18.19
CA LYS A 27 5.47 -0.53 -18.20
C LYS A 27 6.24 0.45 -17.36
N VAL A 28 7.24 -0.03 -16.63
CA VAL A 28 8.15 0.83 -15.87
C VAL A 28 9.60 0.53 -16.20
N VAL A 29 10.41 1.59 -16.25
CA VAL A 29 11.86 1.48 -16.41
C VAL A 29 12.47 1.33 -15.03
N MET A 30 13.11 0.19 -14.81
CA MET A 30 13.84 -0.13 -13.59
C MET A 30 15.33 0.01 -13.81
N LEU A 31 16.02 0.36 -12.73
CA LEU A 31 17.47 0.44 -12.65
C LEU A 31 17.97 -0.65 -11.70
N PHE A 32 18.98 -1.36 -12.14
CA PHE A 32 19.70 -2.36 -11.34
C PHE A 32 21.20 -2.23 -11.64
N GLY A 33 21.97 -1.75 -10.66
CA GLY A 33 23.35 -1.36 -10.93
C GLY A 33 23.41 -0.26 -12.00
N GLU A 34 24.13 -0.51 -13.09
CA GLU A 34 24.23 0.39 -14.26
C GLU A 34 23.20 0.06 -15.35
N ASP A 35 22.50 -1.08 -15.25
CA ASP A 35 21.57 -1.55 -16.26
C ASP A 35 20.18 -0.93 -16.10
N THR A 36 19.53 -0.70 -17.25
CA THR A 36 18.13 -0.25 -17.31
C THR A 36 17.29 -1.26 -18.07
N PHE A 37 16.09 -1.56 -17.58
CA PHE A 37 15.17 -2.46 -18.25
C PHE A 37 13.72 -2.11 -18.02
N GLU A 38 12.88 -2.42 -19.01
CA GLU A 38 11.44 -2.27 -18.91
C GLU A 38 10.82 -3.51 -18.27
N LEU A 39 9.93 -3.30 -17.29
CA LEU A 39 9.06 -4.35 -16.76
C LEU A 39 7.60 -4.12 -17.16
N PRO A 40 6.93 -5.11 -17.75
CA PRO A 40 5.48 -5.10 -17.93
C PRO A 40 4.78 -5.37 -16.60
N LEU A 41 4.13 -4.36 -16.01
CA LEU A 41 3.49 -4.46 -14.70
C LEU A 41 2.24 -5.36 -14.69
N PHE A 42 1.72 -5.73 -15.85
CA PHE A 42 0.57 -6.63 -16.00
C PHE A 42 0.97 -8.10 -16.16
N ASP A 43 2.25 -8.40 -16.39
CA ASP A 43 2.74 -9.73 -16.73
C ASP A 43 3.67 -10.25 -15.64
N GLU A 44 3.09 -11.03 -14.73
CA GLU A 44 3.77 -11.60 -13.57
C GLU A 44 4.95 -12.49 -13.96
N GLU A 45 4.76 -13.33 -14.99
CA GLU A 45 5.78 -14.27 -15.47
C GLU A 45 6.94 -13.52 -16.11
N ALA A 46 6.66 -12.51 -16.93
CA ALA A 46 7.69 -11.68 -17.53
C ALA A 46 8.49 -10.89 -16.48
N ILE A 47 7.85 -10.41 -15.40
CA ILE A 47 8.56 -9.79 -14.27
C ILE A 47 9.52 -10.81 -13.63
N GLN A 48 9.01 -12.02 -13.33
CA GLN A 48 9.81 -13.08 -12.70
C GLN A 48 10.98 -13.53 -13.57
N GLU A 49 10.76 -13.76 -14.87
CA GLU A 49 11.80 -14.15 -15.82
C GLU A 49 12.87 -13.08 -15.95
N ARG A 50 12.44 -11.81 -16.13
CA ARG A 50 13.37 -10.70 -16.29
C ARG A 50 14.23 -10.53 -15.05
N LEU A 51 13.63 -10.51 -13.86
CA LEU A 51 14.39 -10.40 -12.62
C LEU A 51 15.26 -11.64 -12.39
N GLY A 52 14.72 -12.86 -12.57
CA GLY A 52 15.48 -14.11 -12.38
C GLY A 52 16.69 -14.26 -13.29
N SER A 53 16.70 -13.61 -14.47
CA SER A 53 17.86 -13.56 -15.37
C SER A 53 19.04 -12.73 -14.82
N ILE A 54 18.77 -11.85 -13.85
CA ILE A 54 19.75 -10.90 -13.30
C ILE A 54 20.32 -11.43 -11.99
N SER A 55 19.46 -11.85 -11.06
CA SER A 55 19.83 -12.32 -9.72
C SER A 55 18.74 -13.24 -9.17
N ASP A 56 19.08 -14.08 -8.19
CA ASP A 56 18.13 -14.88 -7.42
C ASP A 56 17.67 -14.17 -6.13
N GLN A 57 18.32 -13.06 -5.77
CA GLN A 57 18.01 -12.24 -4.60
C GLN A 57 17.90 -10.75 -4.94
N PHE A 58 16.85 -10.12 -4.42
CA PHE A 58 16.53 -8.71 -4.65
C PHE A 58 16.11 -8.00 -3.38
N THR A 59 16.35 -6.70 -3.38
CA THR A 59 15.74 -5.75 -2.45
C THR A 59 14.90 -4.75 -3.23
N LEU A 60 13.61 -4.67 -2.92
CA LEU A 60 12.70 -3.68 -3.50
C LEU A 60 12.53 -2.50 -2.54
N ASP A 61 13.00 -1.32 -2.93
CA ASP A 61 12.76 -0.09 -2.17
C ASP A 61 11.46 0.57 -2.66
N ILE A 62 10.43 0.57 -1.81
CA ILE A 62 9.10 1.13 -2.14
C ILE A 62 8.93 2.60 -1.71
N THR A 63 10.00 3.27 -1.26
CA THR A 63 9.90 4.58 -0.60
C THR A 63 9.30 5.68 -1.46
N ASP A 64 9.73 5.78 -2.70
CA ASP A 64 9.29 6.84 -3.61
C ASP A 64 8.50 6.24 -4.79
N LEU A 65 8.02 4.98 -4.65
CA LEU A 65 7.25 4.27 -5.65
C LEU A 65 5.74 4.44 -5.41
N ASP A 66 4.99 4.66 -6.49
CA ASP A 66 3.53 4.60 -6.43
C ASP A 66 3.07 3.18 -6.14
N LEU A 67 1.97 3.05 -5.41
CA LEU A 67 1.36 1.77 -5.09
C LEU A 67 1.01 0.96 -6.35
N THR A 68 0.57 1.61 -7.43
CA THR A 68 0.28 0.96 -8.70
C THR A 68 1.51 0.34 -9.37
N VAL A 69 2.70 0.81 -9.01
CA VAL A 69 3.98 0.34 -9.56
C VAL A 69 4.55 -0.79 -8.72
N TRP A 70 4.66 -0.61 -7.40
CA TRP A 70 5.32 -1.63 -6.58
C TRP A 70 4.43 -2.81 -6.21
N ALA A 71 3.09 -2.65 -6.18
CA ALA A 71 2.20 -3.76 -5.85
C ALA A 71 2.25 -4.92 -6.87
N PRO A 72 2.21 -4.70 -8.20
CA PRO A 72 2.39 -5.77 -9.18
C PRO A 72 3.77 -6.44 -9.10
N ILE A 73 4.82 -5.67 -8.83
CA ILE A 73 6.18 -6.21 -8.63
C ILE A 73 6.20 -7.11 -7.39
N VAL A 74 5.66 -6.64 -6.26
CA VAL A 74 5.56 -7.45 -5.04
C VAL A 74 4.76 -8.72 -5.30
N ARG A 75 3.64 -8.64 -6.03
CA ARG A 75 2.86 -9.82 -6.40
C ARG A 75 3.71 -10.85 -7.12
N ALA A 76 4.41 -10.44 -8.18
CA ALA A 76 5.28 -11.32 -8.95
C ALA A 76 6.39 -11.95 -8.11
N LEU A 77 6.95 -11.19 -7.15
CA LEU A 77 7.98 -11.69 -6.25
C LEU A 77 7.44 -12.63 -5.17
N VAL A 78 6.21 -12.42 -4.70
CA VAL A 78 5.51 -13.28 -3.72
C VAL A 78 5.13 -14.63 -4.32
N LEU A 79 4.74 -14.65 -5.59
CA LEU A 79 4.30 -15.86 -6.29
C LEU A 79 5.47 -16.60 -6.97
N GLY A 80 6.56 -15.90 -7.23
CA GLY A 80 7.79 -16.46 -7.78
C GLY A 80 8.69 -17.14 -6.75
N LYS A 81 9.86 -17.56 -7.21
CA LYS A 81 10.90 -18.21 -6.38
C LYS A 81 12.03 -17.27 -5.93
N LEU A 82 11.94 -15.99 -6.30
CA LEU A 82 13.00 -15.01 -6.06
C LEU A 82 13.04 -14.60 -4.59
N LYS A 83 14.25 -14.48 -4.03
CA LYS A 83 14.44 -14.06 -2.65
C LYS A 83 14.33 -12.55 -2.53
N THR A 84 13.19 -12.05 -2.09
CA THR A 84 12.95 -10.60 -2.03
C THR A 84 12.82 -10.08 -0.61
N ASN A 85 13.62 -9.06 -0.27
CA ASN A 85 13.36 -8.16 0.85
C ASN A 85 12.66 -6.90 0.34
N VAL A 86 11.79 -6.30 1.17
CA VAL A 86 11.15 -5.02 0.86
C VAL A 86 11.63 -3.97 1.87
N ILE A 87 12.12 -2.84 1.37
CA ILE A 87 12.56 -1.71 2.18
C ILE A 87 11.59 -0.54 2.00
N TYR A 88 11.28 0.12 3.10
CA TYR A 88 10.61 1.41 3.12
C TYR A 88 11.36 2.37 4.05
N HIS A 89 11.83 3.48 3.51
CA HIS A 89 12.39 4.58 4.27
C HIS A 89 11.27 5.55 4.67
N ALA A 90 10.60 5.24 5.78
CA ALA A 90 9.58 6.10 6.34
C ALA A 90 10.16 7.47 6.73
N PRO A 91 9.45 8.60 6.57
CA PRO A 91 9.88 9.86 7.17
C PRO A 91 10.09 9.66 8.68
N SER A 92 11.12 10.24 9.29
CA SER A 92 11.27 10.16 10.76
C SER A 92 10.33 11.12 11.49
N GLU A 93 9.84 12.13 10.77
CA GLU A 93 8.90 13.15 11.22
C GLU A 93 7.93 13.41 10.07
N TYR A 94 6.62 13.34 10.33
CA TYR A 94 5.64 13.93 9.42
C TYR A 94 5.48 15.40 9.77
N TRP A 95 5.18 16.25 8.79
CA TRP A 95 4.66 17.60 9.03
C TRP A 95 3.49 17.51 10.01
N ASP A 96 3.31 18.52 10.86
CA ASP A 96 2.10 18.60 11.68
C ASP A 96 0.89 18.54 10.74
N VAL A 97 0.15 17.43 10.80
CA VAL A 97 -0.96 17.13 9.89
C VAL A 97 -2.13 18.11 10.13
N PHE A 98 -2.03 18.96 11.16
CA PHE A 98 -2.98 20.02 11.47
C PHE A 98 -2.30 21.32 11.90
N PRO A 99 -2.30 22.39 11.08
CA PRO A 99 -2.79 23.67 11.54
C PRO A 99 -4.32 23.64 11.39
N ILE A 100 -5.04 23.58 12.52
CA ILE A 100 -6.51 23.70 12.52
C ILE A 100 -6.96 25.03 11.90
N ASP A 101 -6.07 26.02 11.80
CA ASP A 101 -6.33 27.31 11.18
C ASP A 101 -5.18 27.68 10.24
N ARG A 102 -5.42 27.61 8.93
CA ARG A 102 -4.89 28.44 7.83
C ARG A 102 -4.87 27.65 6.52
N ASP A 103 -5.13 28.36 5.43
CA ASP A 103 -4.93 28.00 4.01
C ASP A 103 -3.48 27.61 3.65
N PHE A 104 -2.86 26.71 4.41
CA PHE A 104 -1.70 25.94 3.97
C PHE A 104 -2.24 24.63 3.44
N GLY A 105 -2.09 24.45 2.12
CA GLY A 105 -2.50 23.26 1.39
C GLY A 105 -2.16 21.99 2.16
N GLY A 106 -3.15 21.47 2.87
CA GLY A 106 -3.09 20.15 3.48
C GLY A 106 -2.70 19.15 2.40
N ILE A 107 -2.32 17.94 2.81
CA ILE A 107 -2.16 16.82 1.89
C ILE A 107 -3.55 16.45 1.35
N ASN A 108 -4.11 17.34 0.53
CA ASN A 108 -5.25 17.18 -0.32
C ASN A 108 -4.71 16.42 -1.51
N THR A 109 -4.51 15.11 -1.34
CA THR A 109 -4.63 14.24 -2.52
C THR A 109 -6.03 14.47 -3.05
N GLU A 110 -6.12 15.12 -4.21
CA GLU A 110 -7.41 15.24 -4.89
C GLU A 110 -8.01 13.85 -5.00
N ILE A 111 -9.25 13.70 -4.54
CA ILE A 111 -10.01 12.46 -4.71
C ILE A 111 -10.02 12.18 -6.22
N SER A 112 -9.48 11.04 -6.61
CA SER A 112 -9.64 10.58 -7.98
C SER A 112 -11.12 10.32 -8.23
N THR A 113 -11.55 10.48 -9.47
CA THR A 113 -12.91 10.13 -9.87
C THR A 113 -13.08 8.64 -10.12
N LYS A 114 -12.03 7.83 -9.92
CA LYS A 114 -12.01 6.43 -10.35
C LYS A 114 -11.44 5.48 -9.30
N ILE A 115 -12.19 4.42 -9.06
CA ILE A 115 -11.72 3.21 -8.36
C ILE A 115 -11.51 2.17 -9.45
N GLU A 116 -10.25 1.80 -9.66
CA GLU A 116 -9.86 0.85 -10.70
C GLU A 116 -8.92 -0.18 -10.08
N PRO A 117 -8.91 -1.43 -10.61
CA PRO A 117 -8.01 -2.45 -10.11
C PRO A 117 -6.55 -2.05 -10.32
N ILE A 118 -5.68 -2.48 -9.40
CA ILE A 118 -4.23 -2.36 -9.58
C ILE A 118 -3.80 -3.40 -10.62
N GLN A 119 -2.82 -3.06 -11.47
CA GLN A 119 -2.30 -3.99 -12.47
C GLN A 119 -1.84 -5.30 -11.80
N GLY A 120 -2.13 -6.45 -12.43
CA GLY A 120 -1.89 -7.76 -11.83
C GLY A 120 -2.90 -8.19 -10.74
N PHE A 121 -3.83 -7.32 -10.33
CA PHE A 121 -4.92 -7.64 -9.42
C PHE A 121 -6.25 -7.48 -10.17
N THR A 122 -6.88 -8.61 -10.52
CA THR A 122 -8.19 -8.58 -11.18
C THR A 122 -9.29 -8.43 -10.12
N PRO A 123 -10.32 -7.61 -10.33
CA PRO A 123 -11.50 -7.59 -9.47
C PRO A 123 -12.28 -8.88 -9.73
N VAL A 124 -12.31 -9.77 -8.74
CA VAL A 124 -12.89 -11.12 -8.93
C VAL A 124 -14.37 -11.15 -8.56
N PHE A 125 -14.87 -10.21 -7.75
CA PHE A 125 -16.10 -10.47 -7.00
C PHE A 125 -17.36 -9.84 -7.60
N SER A 126 -18.31 -10.71 -7.89
CA SER A 126 -19.71 -10.37 -8.14
C SER A 126 -20.40 -9.88 -6.85
N SER A 127 -21.47 -9.10 -7.01
CA SER A 127 -22.22 -8.48 -5.91
C SER A 127 -23.05 -9.47 -5.07
N ASP A 128 -23.09 -10.74 -5.46
CA ASP A 128 -23.90 -11.80 -4.88
C ASP A 128 -23.26 -12.47 -3.64
N GLN A 129 -21.93 -12.37 -3.49
CA GLN A 129 -21.25 -12.89 -2.31
C GLN A 129 -21.22 -11.86 -1.17
N PRO A 130 -21.35 -12.29 0.10
CA PRO A 130 -21.22 -11.37 1.21
C PRO A 130 -19.80 -10.80 1.28
N GLN A 131 -19.68 -9.51 1.58
CA GLN A 131 -18.41 -8.78 1.51
C GLN A 131 -18.10 -8.11 2.84
N ILE A 132 -16.84 -8.17 3.23
CA ILE A 132 -16.26 -7.43 4.34
C ILE A 132 -15.40 -6.32 3.77
N PHE A 133 -15.54 -5.10 4.30
CA PHE A 133 -14.68 -3.99 3.93
C PHE A 133 -13.65 -3.68 5.03
N VAL A 134 -12.38 -3.70 4.67
CA VAL A 134 -11.23 -3.45 5.56
C VAL A 134 -10.44 -2.25 5.03
N PRO A 135 -10.83 -1.01 5.34
CA PRO A 135 -10.03 0.14 4.97
C PRO A 135 -8.82 0.26 5.91
N ILE A 136 -7.62 0.28 5.35
CA ILE A 136 -6.39 0.66 6.05
C ILE A 136 -6.32 2.17 6.05
N LEU A 137 -6.48 2.81 7.21
CA LEU A 137 -6.65 4.25 7.31
C LEU A 137 -5.35 4.98 7.64
N GLY A 138 -5.02 5.95 6.79
CA GLY A 138 -4.05 7.00 7.08
C GLY A 138 -4.76 8.29 7.53
N PHE A 139 -4.24 9.44 7.13
CA PHE A 139 -4.78 10.76 7.50
C PHE A 139 -5.84 11.30 6.52
N GLN A 140 -6.29 10.48 5.57
CA GLN A 140 -7.07 10.91 4.41
C GLN A 140 -8.54 10.47 4.50
N GLY A 141 -9.26 10.97 5.51
CA GLY A 141 -10.63 10.54 5.78
C GLY A 141 -11.65 10.80 4.66
N ASN A 142 -11.40 11.80 3.82
CA ASN A 142 -12.23 12.03 2.63
C ASN A 142 -12.15 10.87 1.62
N ARG A 143 -10.96 10.25 1.45
CA ARG A 143 -10.79 9.06 0.60
C ARG A 143 -11.46 7.83 1.20
N ALA A 144 -11.38 7.66 2.52
CA ALA A 144 -12.08 6.57 3.21
C ALA A 144 -13.60 6.67 3.01
N LEU A 145 -14.14 7.88 3.13
CA LEU A 145 -15.56 8.15 2.87
C LEU A 145 -15.94 7.91 1.39
N TYR A 146 -15.07 8.30 0.45
CA TYR A 146 -15.25 8.02 -0.97
C TYR A 146 -15.32 6.52 -1.26
N LEU A 147 -14.37 5.73 -0.75
CA LEU A 147 -14.39 4.26 -0.89
C LEU A 147 -15.65 3.65 -0.26
N TYR A 148 -16.03 4.10 0.94
CA TYR A 148 -17.25 3.64 1.61
C TYR A 148 -18.50 3.85 0.74
N ASN A 149 -18.65 5.05 0.16
CA ASN A 149 -19.81 5.37 -0.68
C ASN A 149 -19.80 4.61 -2.02
N ALA A 150 -18.63 4.26 -2.54
CA ALA A 150 -18.52 3.54 -3.81
C ALA A 150 -18.71 2.02 -3.65
N ILE A 151 -18.27 1.45 -2.52
CA ILE A 151 -18.40 0.02 -2.22
C ILE A 151 -19.78 -0.31 -1.66
N GLU A 152 -20.41 0.65 -0.96
CA GLU A 152 -21.66 0.48 -0.22
C GLU A 152 -21.70 -0.77 0.68
N PRO A 153 -20.67 -1.00 1.52
CA PRO A 153 -20.62 -2.19 2.35
C PRO A 153 -21.67 -2.13 3.46
N ARG A 154 -22.16 -3.30 3.90
CA ARG A 154 -22.98 -3.39 5.10
C ARG A 154 -22.18 -2.92 6.31
N SER A 155 -22.72 -2.01 7.09
CA SER A 155 -21.97 -1.38 8.20
C SER A 155 -21.55 -2.34 9.31
N ALA A 156 -22.22 -3.49 9.43
CA ALA A 156 -21.82 -4.57 10.32
C ALA A 156 -20.53 -5.29 9.88
N ASP A 157 -20.20 -5.20 8.59
CA ASP A 157 -19.14 -5.94 7.91
C ASP A 157 -17.95 -5.01 7.56
N ILE A 158 -17.76 -3.94 8.34
CA ILE A 158 -16.66 -2.98 8.16
C ILE A 158 -15.69 -3.09 9.35
N TYR A 159 -14.41 -3.33 9.05
CA TYR A 159 -13.35 -3.52 10.02
C TYR A 159 -12.14 -2.64 9.68
N PRO A 160 -12.16 -1.34 10.03
CA PRO A 160 -11.06 -0.44 9.70
C PRO A 160 -9.79 -0.79 10.45
N ILE A 161 -8.64 -0.58 9.81
CA ILE A 161 -7.32 -0.62 10.47
C ILE A 161 -6.87 0.82 10.70
N ILE A 162 -6.56 1.19 11.94
CA ILE A 162 -5.93 2.47 12.30
C ILE A 162 -4.58 2.20 12.94
N SER A 163 -3.58 2.97 12.52
CA SER A 163 -2.24 2.84 13.05
C SER A 163 -2.11 3.37 14.47
N LEU A 164 -1.72 2.51 15.41
CA LEU A 164 -1.20 2.90 16.72
C LEU A 164 0.24 3.36 16.60
N ARG A 165 0.62 4.29 17.48
CA ARG A 165 2.00 4.78 17.65
C ARG A 165 2.63 5.14 16.30
N GLY A 166 2.20 6.27 15.76
CA GLY A 166 2.93 6.91 14.67
C GLY A 166 4.28 7.46 15.16
N LEU A 167 5.03 8.03 14.24
CA LEU A 167 6.30 8.70 14.53
C LEU A 167 6.15 9.88 15.49
N LYS A 168 4.95 10.49 15.54
CA LYS A 168 4.54 11.43 16.58
C LYS A 168 3.47 10.81 17.48
N PRO A 169 3.46 11.13 18.79
CA PRO A 169 2.43 10.66 19.72
C PRO A 169 1.00 10.97 19.27
N THR A 170 0.77 12.07 18.55
CA THR A 170 -0.57 12.54 18.13
C THR A 170 -1.11 11.88 16.86
N HIS A 171 -0.27 11.19 16.07
CA HIS A 171 -0.70 10.66 14.76
C HIS A 171 -1.90 9.71 14.86
N TYR A 172 -2.02 8.98 15.96
CA TYR A 172 -3.19 8.14 16.19
C TYR A 172 -4.47 8.97 16.31
N GLN A 173 -4.44 10.04 17.11
CA GLN A 173 -5.53 10.99 17.26
C GLN A 173 -5.82 11.70 15.93
N ASP A 174 -4.78 12.08 15.19
CA ASP A 174 -4.91 12.74 13.89
C ASP A 174 -5.61 11.83 12.86
N ALA A 175 -5.27 10.54 12.85
CA ALA A 175 -5.95 9.54 12.02
C ALA A 175 -7.42 9.38 12.43
N LEU A 176 -7.73 9.33 13.73
CA LEU A 176 -9.13 9.27 14.19
C LEU A 176 -9.92 10.52 13.79
N ILE A 177 -9.35 11.72 14.00
CA ILE A 177 -10.01 13.00 13.73
C ILE A 177 -10.24 13.19 12.24
N SER A 178 -9.25 12.88 11.41
CA SER A 178 -9.37 12.97 9.95
C SER A 178 -10.42 12.01 9.40
N ASN A 179 -10.54 10.80 9.96
CA ASN A 179 -11.50 9.78 9.54
C ASN A 179 -12.84 9.84 10.29
N ARG A 180 -13.08 10.83 11.15
CA ARG A 180 -14.25 10.85 12.06
C ARG A 180 -15.60 10.71 11.35
N VAL A 181 -15.77 11.34 10.18
CA VAL A 181 -17.03 11.29 9.42
C VAL A 181 -17.31 9.87 8.94
N PHE A 182 -16.28 9.15 8.46
CA PHE A 182 -16.38 7.75 8.09
C PHE A 182 -16.63 6.86 9.32
N LEU A 183 -15.85 7.03 10.40
CA LEU A 183 -15.90 6.17 11.58
C LEU A 183 -17.20 6.30 12.39
N LEU A 184 -17.84 7.46 12.37
CA LEU A 184 -19.09 7.70 13.10
C LEU A 184 -20.31 7.14 12.37
N LYS A 185 -20.24 6.86 11.06
CA LYS A 185 -21.31 6.17 10.34
C LYS A 185 -21.55 4.81 10.97
N ASP A 186 -22.79 4.55 11.36
CA ASP A 186 -23.26 3.25 11.89
C ASP A 186 -22.36 2.64 12.98
N ALA A 187 -21.74 3.52 13.78
CA ALA A 187 -20.78 3.16 14.82
C ALA A 187 -19.62 2.25 14.36
N ILE A 188 -19.12 2.42 13.12
CA ILE A 188 -17.96 1.70 12.56
C ILE A 188 -16.75 1.77 13.50
N TYR A 189 -16.56 2.88 14.22
CA TYR A 189 -15.48 3.07 15.20
C TYR A 189 -15.36 1.93 16.23
N ARG A 190 -16.44 1.21 16.53
CA ARG A 190 -16.45 0.08 17.47
C ARG A 190 -15.67 -1.14 16.98
N ARG A 191 -15.40 -1.24 15.67
CA ARG A 191 -14.72 -2.37 15.03
C ARG A 191 -13.32 -2.02 14.53
N VAL A 192 -12.78 -0.86 14.93
CA VAL A 192 -11.42 -0.45 14.55
C VAL A 192 -10.41 -1.42 15.14
N LYS A 193 -9.61 -2.03 14.27
CA LYS A 193 -8.40 -2.74 14.65
C LYS A 193 -7.24 -1.75 14.72
N HIS A 194 -6.52 -1.86 15.82
CA HIS A 194 -5.40 -1.02 16.15
C HIS A 194 -4.11 -1.78 15.84
N ILE A 195 -3.29 -1.29 14.91
CA ILE A 195 -2.06 -1.98 14.45
C ILE A 195 -0.88 -1.01 14.49
N TYR A 196 0.32 -1.45 14.84
CA TYR A 196 1.51 -0.60 14.79
C TYR A 196 1.74 -0.02 13.37
N VAL A 197 2.27 1.21 13.25
CA VAL A 197 2.46 1.87 11.94
C VAL A 197 3.34 1.07 10.97
N PHE A 198 4.28 0.27 11.48
CA PHE A 198 5.11 -0.65 10.70
C PHE A 198 4.71 -2.12 10.89
N GLY A 199 3.51 -2.38 11.39
CA GLY A 199 2.99 -3.71 11.71
C GLY A 199 2.59 -4.50 10.47
N TYR A 200 3.58 -5.01 9.73
CA TYR A 200 3.38 -5.90 8.58
C TYR A 200 2.67 -7.20 9.01
N LYS A 201 3.29 -7.94 9.95
CA LYS A 201 2.77 -9.24 10.42
C LYS A 201 1.39 -9.09 11.08
N GLU A 202 1.19 -8.04 11.86
CA GLU A 202 -0.10 -7.76 12.49
C GLU A 202 -1.20 -7.50 11.46
N THR A 203 -0.86 -6.85 10.34
CA THR A 203 -1.82 -6.65 9.24
C THR A 203 -2.16 -7.97 8.56
N VAL A 204 -1.15 -8.79 8.24
CA VAL A 204 -1.35 -10.11 7.64
C VAL A 204 -2.19 -11.00 8.55
N ASN A 205 -1.81 -11.11 9.83
CA ASN A 205 -2.52 -11.92 10.82
C ASN A 205 -3.98 -11.47 10.96
N PHE A 206 -4.23 -10.17 11.02
CA PHE A 206 -5.60 -9.66 11.13
C PHE A 206 -6.46 -9.98 9.91
N LEU A 207 -5.91 -9.86 8.70
CA LEU A 207 -6.63 -10.22 7.48
C LEU A 207 -6.90 -11.72 7.40
N GLN A 208 -5.95 -12.55 7.83
CA GLN A 208 -6.12 -14.00 7.93
C GLN A 208 -7.15 -14.38 9.01
N GLU A 209 -7.14 -13.72 10.18
CA GLU A 209 -8.15 -13.90 11.23
C GLU A 209 -9.56 -13.60 10.71
N LEU A 210 -9.75 -12.51 9.96
CA LEU A 210 -11.03 -12.20 9.33
C LEU A 210 -11.42 -13.24 8.28
N ALA A 211 -10.45 -13.70 7.47
CA ALA A 211 -10.70 -14.72 6.45
C ALA A 211 -11.16 -16.05 7.06
N GLN A 212 -10.56 -16.45 8.19
CA GLN A 212 -10.94 -17.64 8.96
C GLN A 212 -12.28 -17.47 9.66
N LYS A 213 -12.52 -16.30 10.27
CA LYS A 213 -13.78 -16.01 10.98
C LYS A 213 -14.98 -15.95 10.04
N PHE A 214 -14.77 -15.49 8.81
CA PHE A 214 -15.81 -15.30 7.81
C PHE A 214 -15.44 -16.04 6.51
N PRO A 215 -15.48 -17.39 6.49
CA PRO A 215 -14.99 -18.20 5.37
C PRO A 215 -15.74 -17.89 4.06
N GLU A 216 -17.05 -17.66 4.15
CA GLU A 216 -17.91 -17.35 3.00
C GLU A 216 -17.83 -15.89 2.52
N HIS A 217 -17.21 -15.00 3.30
CA HIS A 217 -17.16 -13.58 2.93
C HIS A 217 -15.91 -13.27 2.11
N LYS A 218 -16.05 -12.45 1.07
CA LYS A 218 -14.90 -11.84 0.41
C LYS A 218 -14.43 -10.64 1.21
N ILE A 219 -13.13 -10.37 1.19
CA ILE A 219 -12.53 -9.28 1.97
C ILE A 219 -11.98 -8.24 1.02
N ARG A 220 -12.62 -7.07 0.96
CA ARG A 220 -12.21 -5.94 0.12
C ARG A 220 -11.39 -4.98 0.97
N ILE A 221 -10.16 -4.69 0.57
CA ILE A 221 -9.19 -3.96 1.37
C ILE A 221 -8.93 -2.59 0.75
N GLY A 222 -9.24 -1.52 1.47
CA GLY A 222 -8.94 -0.16 1.03
C GLY A 222 -7.51 0.24 1.38
N LEU A 223 -6.68 0.55 0.39
CA LEU A 223 -5.25 0.85 0.58
C LEU A 223 -4.98 2.35 0.81
N LEU A 224 -5.44 2.89 1.95
CA LEU A 224 -5.37 4.34 2.26
C LEU A 224 -4.36 4.70 3.37
N GLY A 225 -3.64 3.70 3.90
CA GLY A 225 -2.84 3.83 5.11
C GLY A 225 -1.33 3.72 4.89
N PRO A 226 -0.56 3.46 5.96
CA PRO A 226 0.89 3.31 5.85
C PRO A 226 1.30 2.21 4.88
N ARG A 227 2.36 2.49 4.10
CA ARG A 227 2.87 1.58 3.06
C ARG A 227 3.15 0.17 3.55
N ILE A 228 3.68 -0.01 4.76
CA ILE A 228 3.99 -1.33 5.34
C ILE A 228 2.72 -2.14 5.66
N GLN A 229 1.64 -1.47 6.09
CA GLN A 229 0.35 -2.14 6.29
C GLN A 229 -0.27 -2.50 4.93
N CYS A 230 -0.20 -1.60 3.95
CA CYS A 230 -0.61 -1.90 2.57
C CYS A 230 0.20 -3.05 1.95
N LEU A 231 1.49 -3.18 2.26
CA LEU A 231 2.33 -4.31 1.85
C LEU A 231 1.77 -5.63 2.40
N GLY A 232 1.37 -5.66 3.68
CA GLY A 232 0.69 -6.82 4.27
C GLY A 232 -0.58 -7.22 3.50
N ALA A 233 -1.42 -6.25 3.18
CA ALA A 233 -2.63 -6.49 2.38
C ALA A 233 -2.34 -7.01 0.96
N ILE A 234 -1.33 -6.45 0.30
CA ILE A 234 -0.90 -6.88 -1.03
C ILE A 234 -0.38 -8.32 -1.01
N VAL A 235 0.38 -8.71 0.01
CA VAL A 235 0.83 -10.10 0.15
C VAL A 235 -0.35 -11.05 0.35
N CYS A 236 -1.32 -10.70 1.22
CA CYS A 236 -2.53 -11.51 1.40
C CYS A 236 -3.32 -11.69 0.09
N ALA A 237 -3.54 -10.61 -0.65
CA ALA A 237 -4.26 -10.63 -1.92
C ALA A 237 -3.49 -11.31 -3.06
N SER A 238 -2.16 -11.30 -3.00
CA SER A 238 -1.33 -12.03 -3.96
C SER A 238 -1.49 -13.54 -3.78
N ARG A 239 -1.48 -14.02 -2.53
CA ARG A 239 -1.58 -15.46 -2.21
C ARG A 239 -2.98 -16.03 -2.30
N ASN A 240 -3.98 -15.23 -1.97
CA ASN A 240 -5.37 -15.68 -1.93
C ASN A 240 -6.25 -14.72 -2.75
N PRO A 241 -6.04 -14.67 -4.08
CA PRO A 241 -6.78 -13.75 -4.96
C PRO A 241 -8.28 -14.02 -4.95
N ASP A 242 -8.69 -15.26 -4.68
CA ASP A 242 -10.10 -15.62 -4.51
C ASP A 242 -10.68 -15.11 -3.20
N LYS A 243 -9.88 -14.70 -2.21
CA LYS A 243 -10.38 -14.28 -0.89
C LYS A 243 -10.33 -12.77 -0.69
N PHE A 244 -9.27 -12.13 -1.18
CA PHE A 244 -9.01 -10.71 -0.94
C PHE A 244 -9.03 -9.90 -2.24
N GLU A 245 -9.77 -8.79 -2.23
CA GLU A 245 -9.76 -7.77 -3.28
C GLU A 245 -9.01 -6.55 -2.79
N LEU A 246 -8.16 -5.95 -3.63
CA LEU A 246 -7.56 -4.66 -3.34
C LEU A 246 -8.42 -3.55 -3.95
N ILE A 247 -8.80 -2.57 -3.13
CA ILE A 247 -9.51 -1.37 -3.57
C ILE A 247 -8.59 -0.17 -3.47
N TYR A 248 -8.43 0.52 -4.59
CA TYR A 248 -7.59 1.70 -4.70
C TYR A 248 -8.24 2.76 -5.59
N ASP A 249 -8.20 4.00 -5.12
CA ASP A 249 -8.78 5.18 -5.76
C ASP A 249 -7.72 6.05 -6.44
N HIS A 250 -6.58 5.49 -6.86
CA HIS A 250 -5.59 6.13 -7.76
C HIS A 250 -5.41 7.65 -7.55
N PRO A 251 -5.01 8.09 -6.35
CA PRO A 251 -4.99 9.49 -5.98
C PRO A 251 -4.03 10.27 -6.88
N LYS A 252 -4.35 11.53 -7.19
CA LYS A 252 -3.37 12.37 -7.87
C LYS A 252 -2.17 12.60 -6.94
N PRO A 253 -0.94 12.34 -7.40
CA PRO A 253 0.23 12.52 -6.56
C PRO A 253 0.38 14.00 -6.19
N TYR A 254 0.55 14.25 -4.89
CA TYR A 254 1.05 15.54 -4.42
C TYR A 254 2.57 15.46 -4.32
N ALA A 255 3.28 16.48 -4.78
CA ALA A 255 4.73 16.52 -4.67
C ALA A 255 5.11 16.54 -3.18
N PRO A 256 5.72 15.48 -2.63
CA PRO A 256 6.11 15.49 -1.23
C PRO A 256 7.19 16.54 -1.04
N VAL A 257 7.06 17.35 0.02
CA VAL A 257 8.22 18.00 0.60
C VAL A 257 9.13 16.87 1.08
N LEU A 258 10.42 16.92 0.79
CA LEU A 258 11.31 15.81 1.16
C LEU A 258 11.58 15.85 2.66
N PRO A 259 11.32 14.75 3.39
CA PRO A 259 11.65 14.70 4.81
C PRO A 259 13.17 14.76 4.98
N LEU A 260 13.64 15.59 5.91
CA LEU A 260 15.08 15.78 6.18
C LEU A 260 15.74 14.53 6.79
N LYS A 261 14.96 13.62 7.38
CA LYS A 261 15.43 12.37 7.98
C LYS A 261 14.42 11.25 7.76
N ARG A 262 14.92 10.04 7.50
CA ARG A 262 14.12 8.83 7.24
C ARG A 262 14.55 7.70 8.19
N ILE A 263 13.60 6.85 8.58
CA ILE A 263 13.81 5.60 9.32
C ILE A 263 13.66 4.44 8.34
N LYS A 264 14.64 3.54 8.29
CA LYS A 264 14.58 2.34 7.47
C LYS A 264 13.69 1.30 8.16
N VAL A 265 12.69 0.82 7.44
CA VAL A 265 11.89 -0.36 7.77
C VAL A 265 12.18 -1.41 6.71
N GLU A 266 12.37 -2.66 7.13
CA GLU A 266 12.64 -3.78 6.24
C GLU A 266 11.70 -4.92 6.60
N VAL A 267 11.07 -5.51 5.58
CA VAL A 267 10.34 -6.78 5.68
C VAL A 267 11.14 -7.80 4.90
N SER A 268 11.65 -8.80 5.61
CA SER A 268 12.52 -9.81 5.02
C SER A 268 11.75 -10.81 4.15
N HIS A 269 12.45 -11.48 3.25
CA HIS A 269 11.92 -12.58 2.46
C HIS A 269 11.25 -13.67 3.31
N ALA A 270 11.85 -14.01 4.46
CA ALA A 270 11.28 -14.99 5.39
C ALA A 270 9.92 -14.51 5.90
N GLU A 271 9.82 -13.25 6.35
CA GLU A 271 8.56 -12.70 6.84
C GLU A 271 7.50 -12.60 5.74
N ILE A 272 7.91 -12.30 4.50
CA ILE A 272 7.01 -12.32 3.36
C ILE A 272 6.45 -13.74 3.19
N ASN A 273 7.28 -14.78 3.26
CA ASN A 273 6.92 -16.17 2.96
C ASN A 273 6.37 -17.02 4.11
N GLU A 274 6.42 -16.55 5.35
CA GLU A 274 5.95 -17.28 6.53
C GLU A 274 4.40 -17.40 6.65
N ASN A 275 3.61 -16.90 5.69
CA ASN A 275 2.15 -16.69 5.84
C ASN A 275 1.25 -17.42 4.84
#